data_AF-A0A936PUQ5-F1
#
_entry.id   AF-A0A936PUQ5-F1
#
_cell.length_a   1.000
_cell.length_b   1.000
_cell.length_c   1.000
_cell.angle_alpha   90.00
_cell.angle_beta   90.00
_cell.angle_gamma   90.00
#
_symmetry.space_group_name_H-M   'P 1'
#
loop_
_entity.id
_entity.type
_entity.pdbx_description
1 polymer ?
#
loop_
_entity_poly.entity_id
_entity_poly.type
_entity_poly.pdbx_seq_one_letter_code
_entity_poly.pdbx_strand_id
1 'polypeptide(L)'
;MHSRKSSPSRRRSTSPSQHVELTPEALGFLELLQDLGHLDDALFEQVLESISKALVPEGATHVQVSLDDVRRLVASMLMEQEAKLGDPQRQLLEREWALLFS
;
A
#
# COMPACT_ATOMS: atom_id res chain seq x y z
N MET A 1 -3.12 -51.59 -27.45
CA MET A 1 -2.24 -51.44 -26.26
C MET A 1 -1.46 -50.14 -26.37
N HIS A 2 -1.74 -49.23 -25.44
CA HIS A 2 -0.88 -48.14 -24.90
C HIS A 2 -0.61 -46.87 -25.72
N SER A 3 -1.33 -45.83 -25.29
CA SER A 3 -1.03 -44.40 -25.32
C SER A 3 0.42 -44.04 -25.02
N ARG A 4 0.92 -42.92 -25.57
CA ARG A 4 1.67 -41.92 -24.78
C ARG A 4 1.33 -40.50 -25.21
N LYS A 5 0.89 -39.74 -24.21
CA LYS A 5 0.46 -38.34 -24.24
C LYS A 5 1.64 -37.44 -24.62
N SER A 6 1.49 -36.65 -25.69
CA SER A 6 2.28 -35.43 -25.86
C SER A 6 1.82 -34.43 -24.80
N SER A 7 2.58 -34.28 -23.73
CA SER A 7 2.36 -33.24 -22.74
C SER A 7 2.88 -31.92 -23.31
N PRO A 8 2.05 -30.87 -23.48
CA PRO A 8 2.61 -29.55 -23.71
C PRO A 8 3.27 -29.11 -22.41
N SER A 9 4.59 -28.95 -22.46
CA SER A 9 5.36 -28.31 -21.40
C SER A 9 4.88 -26.87 -21.29
N ARG A 10 3.87 -26.67 -20.43
CA ARG A 10 3.28 -25.37 -20.11
C ARG A 10 4.34 -24.61 -19.34
N ARG A 11 5.27 -23.98 -20.06
CA ARG A 11 6.13 -22.91 -19.55
C ARG A 11 5.20 -21.93 -18.86
N ARG A 12 5.14 -22.05 -17.53
CA ARG A 12 4.43 -21.11 -16.67
C ARG A 12 5.26 -19.84 -16.77
N SER A 13 4.86 -18.96 -17.67
CA SER A 13 5.34 -17.58 -17.73
C SER A 13 4.90 -16.94 -16.42
N THR A 14 5.71 -17.12 -15.38
CA THR A 14 5.64 -16.25 -14.21
C THR A 14 6.08 -14.90 -14.73
N SER A 15 5.14 -14.05 -15.10
CA SER A 15 5.37 -12.60 -15.06
C SER A 15 6.09 -12.31 -13.75
N PRO A 16 7.15 -11.49 -13.72
CA PRO A 16 7.74 -11.10 -12.45
C PRO A 16 6.63 -10.48 -11.63
N SER A 17 6.15 -11.19 -10.61
CA SER A 17 5.28 -10.62 -9.59
C SER A 17 6.09 -9.47 -9.01
N GLN A 18 5.68 -8.24 -9.30
CA GLN A 18 6.29 -7.06 -8.70
C GLN A 18 6.15 -7.24 -7.19
N HIS A 19 7.27 -7.52 -6.51
CA HIS A 19 7.29 -7.69 -5.07
C HIS A 19 7.61 -6.34 -4.46
N VAL A 20 6.59 -5.75 -3.84
CA VAL A 20 6.73 -4.58 -2.97
C VAL A 20 7.04 -5.10 -1.59
N GLU A 21 8.21 -4.76 -1.06
CA GLU A 21 8.59 -5.12 0.30
C GLU A 21 8.54 -3.87 1.16
N LEU A 22 7.54 -3.81 2.03
CA LEU A 22 7.44 -2.76 3.04
C LEU A 22 8.46 -3.03 4.13
N THR A 23 9.16 -1.99 4.54
CA THR A 23 9.96 -2.04 5.78
C THR A 23 9.05 -2.37 6.98
N PRO A 24 9.56 -3.08 8.01
CA PRO A 24 8.77 -3.38 9.21
C PRO A 24 8.16 -2.13 9.85
N GLU A 25 8.89 -1.00 9.82
CA GLU A 25 8.44 0.29 10.30
C GLU A 25 7.28 0.85 9.47
N ALA A 26 7.34 0.70 8.14
CA ALA A 26 6.26 1.11 7.24
C ALA A 26 4.99 0.27 7.45
N LEU A 27 5.14 -1.05 7.62
CA LEU A 27 4.02 -1.94 7.92
C LEU A 27 3.38 -1.59 9.27
N GLY A 28 4.19 -1.44 10.32
CA GLY A 28 3.71 -1.07 11.65
C GLY A 28 3.04 0.31 11.68
N PHE A 29 3.46 1.25 10.83
CA PHE A 29 2.79 2.53 10.68
C PHE A 29 1.39 2.39 10.04
N LEU A 30 1.23 1.55 9.01
CA LEU A 30 -0.07 1.31 8.39
C LEU A 30 -1.03 0.58 9.35
N GLU A 31 -0.53 -0.41 10.08
CA GLU A 31 -1.29 -1.11 11.13
C GLU A 31 -1.74 -0.15 12.24
N LEU A 32 -0.84 0.74 12.71
CA LEU A 32 -1.19 1.76 13.71
C LEU A 32 -2.32 2.68 13.20
N LEU A 33 -2.28 3.10 11.93
CA LEU A 33 -3.34 3.93 11.37
C LEU A 33 -4.68 3.19 11.24
N GLN A 34 -4.65 1.88 10.97
CA GLN A 34 -5.84 1.04 10.97
C GLN A 34 -6.42 0.90 12.39
N ASP A 35 -5.57 0.64 13.38
CA ASP A 35 -5.94 0.52 14.79
C ASP A 35 -6.53 1.83 15.35
N LEU A 36 -6.01 2.98 14.93
CA LEU A 36 -6.52 4.29 15.29
C LEU A 36 -7.82 4.67 14.54
N GLY A 37 -8.24 3.85 13.56
CA GLY A 37 -9.43 4.09 12.75
C GLY A 37 -9.25 5.16 11.66
N HIS A 38 -8.01 5.55 11.36
CA HIS A 38 -7.69 6.46 10.25
C HIS A 38 -7.72 5.75 8.89
N LEU A 39 -7.47 4.44 8.87
CA LEU A 39 -7.62 3.59 7.70
C LEU A 39 -8.69 2.54 8.01
N ASP A 40 -9.81 2.57 7.28
CA ASP A 40 -10.68 1.40 7.20
C ASP A 40 -10.07 0.36 6.24
N ASP A 41 -10.62 -0.85 6.22
CA ASP A 41 -10.07 -1.95 5.40
C ASP A 41 -9.99 -1.58 3.91
N ALA A 42 -10.96 -0.80 3.41
CA ALA A 42 -11.00 -0.36 2.03
C ALA A 42 -9.90 0.67 1.72
N LEU A 43 -9.69 1.63 2.62
CA LEU A 43 -8.65 2.64 2.48
C LEU A 43 -7.27 2.04 2.69
N PHE A 44 -7.13 1.05 3.57
CA PHE A 44 -5.90 0.29 3.75
C PHE A 44 -5.49 -0.45 2.47
N GLU A 45 -6.41 -1.17 1.82
CA GLU A 45 -6.17 -1.80 0.52
C GLU A 45 -5.80 -0.76 -0.56
N GLN A 46 -6.49 0.39 -0.56
CA GLN A 46 -6.21 1.47 -1.51
C GLN A 46 -4.83 2.11 -1.29
N VAL A 47 -4.37 2.20 -0.04
CA VAL A 47 -3.01 2.63 0.28
C VAL A 47 -1.99 1.64 -0.27
N LEU A 48 -2.18 0.33 -0.06
CA LEU A 48 -1.29 -0.69 -0.59
C LEU A 48 -1.23 -0.67 -2.14
N GLU A 49 -2.37 -0.49 -2.80
CA GLU A 49 -2.43 -0.34 -4.26
C GLU A 49 -1.70 0.93 -4.71
N SER A 50 -1.88 2.04 -3.99
CA SER A 50 -1.22 3.32 -4.26
C SER A 50 0.30 3.22 -4.06
N ILE A 51 0.78 2.50 -3.04
CA ILE A 51 2.21 2.21 -2.85
C ILE A 51 2.73 1.46 -4.06
N SER A 52 2.03 0.41 -4.50
CA SER A 52 2.43 -0.37 -5.66
C SER A 52 2.45 0.45 -6.95
N LYS A 53 1.55 1.43 -7.12
CA LYS A 53 1.47 2.23 -8.34
C LYS A 53 2.43 3.43 -8.34
N ALA A 54 2.60 4.08 -7.20
CA ALA A 54 3.35 5.33 -7.11
C ALA A 54 4.84 5.11 -6.84
N LEU A 55 5.18 4.05 -6.08
CA LEU A 55 6.54 3.85 -5.57
C LEU A 55 7.28 2.71 -6.26
N VAL A 56 6.60 1.87 -7.05
CA VAL A 56 7.22 0.79 -7.82
C VAL A 56 7.39 1.25 -9.26
N PRO A 57 8.63 1.47 -9.73
CA PRO A 57 8.88 1.80 -11.14
C PRO A 57 8.45 0.65 -12.06
N GLU A 58 7.92 0.99 -13.23
CA GLU A 58 7.62 -0.03 -14.26
C GLU A 58 8.88 -0.85 -14.59
N GLY A 59 8.80 -2.16 -14.38
CA GLY A 59 9.91 -3.09 -14.63
C GLY A 59 10.81 -3.37 -13.44
N ALA A 60 10.60 -2.71 -12.29
CA ALA A 60 11.28 -3.07 -11.06
C ALA A 60 10.76 -4.43 -10.55
N THR A 61 11.67 -5.35 -10.27
CA THR A 61 11.35 -6.70 -9.80
C THR A 61 11.25 -6.77 -8.27
N HIS A 62 11.93 -5.84 -7.60
CA HIS A 62 12.00 -5.73 -6.15
C HIS A 62 12.17 -4.26 -5.80
N VAL A 63 11.28 -3.72 -4.97
CA VAL A 63 11.36 -2.36 -4.45
C VAL A 63 11.13 -2.41 -2.96
N GLN A 64 12.10 -1.89 -2.22
CA GLN A 64 11.94 -1.67 -0.80
C GLN A 64 11.30 -0.30 -0.59
N VAL A 65 10.18 -0.27 0.11
CA VAL A 65 9.45 0.96 0.40
C VAL A 65 9.72 1.39 1.84
N SER A 66 10.25 2.59 2.00
CA SER A 66 10.61 3.14 3.32
C SER A 66 9.39 3.71 4.04
N LEU A 67 9.50 3.87 5.37
CA LEU A 67 8.48 4.56 6.16
C LEU A 67 8.22 5.99 5.66
N ASP A 68 9.24 6.72 5.20
CA ASP A 68 9.08 8.09 4.73
C ASP A 68 8.23 8.14 3.44
N ASP A 69 8.44 7.19 2.54
CA ASP A 69 7.66 7.09 1.30
C ASP A 69 6.19 6.75 1.59
N VAL A 70 5.95 5.81 2.52
CA VAL A 70 4.59 5.48 2.97
C VAL A 70 3.94 6.66 3.67
N ARG A 71 4.65 7.36 4.57
CA ARG A 71 4.14 8.55 5.25
C ARG A 71 3.71 9.62 4.26
N ARG A 72 4.54 9.94 3.27
CA ARG A 72 4.20 10.94 2.24
C ARG A 72 2.98 10.55 1.43
N LEU A 73 2.89 9.28 1.04
CA LEU A 73 1.76 8.78 0.26
C LEU A 73 0.47 8.81 1.08
N VAL A 74 0.49 8.27 2.29
CA VAL A 74 -0.67 8.24 3.19
C VAL A 74 -1.10 9.65 3.58
N ALA A 75 -0.16 10.54 3.86
CA ALA A 75 -0.45 11.94 4.13
C ALA A 75 -1.19 12.59 2.94
N SER A 76 -0.73 12.34 1.72
CA SER A 76 -1.38 12.87 0.51
C SER A 76 -2.81 12.33 0.37
N MET A 77 -3.01 11.02 0.58
CA MET A 77 -4.33 10.40 0.53
C MET A 77 -5.27 10.91 1.63
N LEU A 78 -4.80 11.06 2.86
CA LEU A 78 -5.58 11.58 3.97
C LEU A 78 -5.96 13.06 3.75
N MET A 79 -5.07 13.88 3.18
CA MET A 79 -5.36 15.27 2.82
C MET A 79 -6.42 15.38 1.71
N GLU A 80 -6.39 14.48 0.72
CA GLU A 80 -7.45 14.41 -0.30
C GLU A 80 -8.81 13.98 0.27
N GLN A 81 -8.81 13.15 1.32
CA GLN A 81 -10.02 12.77 2.05
C GLN A 81 -10.47 13.88 3.00
N GLU A 82 -9.56 14.62 3.61
CA GLU A 82 -9.84 15.77 4.48
C GLU A 82 -10.66 16.84 3.76
N ALA A 83 -10.40 17.07 2.48
CA ALA A 83 -11.20 17.96 1.63
C ALA A 83 -12.70 17.56 1.54
N LYS A 84 -13.03 16.31 1.92
CA LYS A 84 -14.39 15.76 1.95
C LYS A 84 -14.96 15.65 3.37
N LEU A 85 -14.15 15.92 4.40
CA LEU A 85 -14.57 15.87 5.80
C LEU A 85 -15.30 17.15 6.22
N GLY A 86 -16.19 17.01 7.21
CA GLY A 86 -16.79 18.15 7.90
C GLY A 86 -15.83 18.77 8.93
N ASP A 87 -16.13 20.00 9.37
CA ASP A 87 -15.30 20.76 10.33
C ASP A 87 -14.91 19.99 11.61
N PRO A 88 -15.78 19.18 12.24
CA PRO A 88 -15.42 18.44 13.46
C PRO A 88 -14.38 17.35 13.23
N GLN A 89 -14.51 16.60 12.12
CA GLN A 89 -13.59 15.53 11.76
C GLN A 89 -12.23 16.10 11.33
N ARG A 90 -12.26 17.26 10.66
CA ARG A 90 -11.06 18.00 10.26
C ARG A 90 -10.23 18.44 11.47
N GLN A 91 -10.87 19.02 12.50
CA GLN A 91 -10.17 19.44 13.72
C GLN A 91 -9.57 18.27 14.50
N LEU A 92 -10.23 17.11 14.51
CA LEU A 92 -9.69 15.90 15.13
C LEU A 92 -8.44 15.43 14.38
N LEU A 93 -8.53 15.35 13.05
CA LEU A 93 -7.42 14.96 12.18
C LEU A 93 -6.23 15.91 12.33
N GLU A 94 -6.43 17.23 12.35
CA GLU A 94 -5.36 18.22 12.56
C GLU A 94 -4.61 18.02 13.88
N ARG A 95 -5.33 17.63 14.95
CA ARG A 95 -4.74 17.40 16.27
C ARG A 95 -3.91 16.12 16.31
N GLU A 96 -4.35 15.10 15.59
CA GLU A 96 -3.66 13.81 15.49
C GLU A 96 -2.51 13.84 14.46
N TRP A 97 -2.60 14.74 13.47
CA TRP A 97 -1.59 14.91 12.44
C TRP A 97 -0.20 15.21 13.00
N ALA A 98 -0.13 16.11 13.99
CA ALA A 98 1.11 16.46 14.65
C ALA A 98 1.74 15.28 15.41
N LEU A 99 0.98 14.24 15.75
CA LEU A 99 1.49 13.04 16.43
C LEU A 99 1.91 11.96 15.44
N LEU A 100 1.24 11.88 14.29
CA LEU A 100 1.48 10.85 13.27
C LEU A 100 2.65 11.19 12.33
N PHE A 101 2.86 12.49 12.07
CA PHE A 101 3.75 12.96 11.01
C PHE A 101 4.81 14.00 11.45
N SER A 102 5.05 14.23 12.75
CA SER A 102 6.16 15.09 13.22
C SER A 102 7.53 14.42 13.18
#